data_AF-K9FJV5-F1
#
_entry.id   AF-K9FJV5-F1
#
_cell.length_a   1.000
_cell.length_b   1.000
_cell.length_c   1.000
_cell.angle_alpha   90.00
_cell.angle_beta   90.00
_cell.angle_gamma   90.00
#
_symmetry.space_group_name_H-M   'P 1'
#
loop_
_entity.id
_entity.type
_entity.pdbx_description
1 polymer ?
#
loop_
_entity_poly.entity_id
_entity_poly.type
_entity_poly.pdbx_seq_one_letter_code
_entity_poly.pdbx_strand_id
1 'polypeptide(L)'
;MSSDTTDQWHMPLGTMSVPPVVQDFNGMNFESPYLFDDRRSPVGAIPSGEGHQAVRDVTEMVTSTSSSVTAAVKATAITSVFLDECLHMFFIRFIPTFQILHRATFVFRECTHALLLNAIAIGSLYLGPKDSVGKGEALWRLAHAALSTLWQSLITQNGPYDACKGVQLMITALLGQIYGALSKNRAIRTTSQVFHPLGFLWARHCGMYDSEPYSRDNLPSIDAPAAEKERQWRIWSAREIQQRTLLAYYVLDGLVAQMSSDGASSRHFANPLTLPSSEEAFDASNADEWLAYMLHRKPDQSSFRTIFRSLFPPVGSFRPLQYQFSAFALCVVLEGLQSLVSDFDDHELAVGVPSQSEVRRALAQIHETVSMSIQFNAAERLEILMR
;
A
#
# COMPACT_ATOMS: atom_id res chain seq x y z
N MET A 1 -41.68 -12.13 -35.82
CA MET A 1 -40.72 -11.16 -36.39
C MET A 1 -39.94 -10.61 -35.21
N SER A 2 -38.65 -10.84 -35.23
CA SER A 2 -37.70 -10.67 -34.12
C SER A 2 -36.61 -9.74 -34.59
N SER A 3 -36.22 -8.79 -33.75
CA SER A 3 -34.82 -8.36 -33.61
C SER A 3 -34.70 -7.31 -32.50
N ASP A 4 -34.15 -7.77 -31.37
CA ASP A 4 -33.39 -6.97 -30.40
C ASP A 4 -32.17 -6.32 -31.07
N THR A 5 -31.80 -5.12 -30.65
CA THR A 5 -30.45 -4.58 -30.83
C THR A 5 -29.98 -3.89 -29.56
N THR A 6 -29.13 -4.61 -28.84
CA THR A 6 -28.21 -4.17 -27.80
C THR A 6 -27.01 -3.46 -28.41
N ASP A 7 -26.74 -2.21 -28.02
CA ASP A 7 -25.50 -1.49 -28.36
C ASP A 7 -24.39 -1.86 -27.36
N GLN A 8 -23.49 -2.75 -27.80
CA GLN A 8 -22.20 -3.02 -27.15
C GLN A 8 -21.10 -2.21 -27.86
N TRP A 9 -20.49 -1.27 -27.13
CA TRP A 9 -19.25 -0.61 -27.55
C TRP A 9 -18.06 -1.56 -27.34
N HIS A 10 -17.61 -2.21 -28.42
CA HIS A 10 -16.35 -2.96 -28.45
C HIS A 10 -15.21 -2.07 -28.94
N MET A 11 -14.15 -1.94 -28.14
CA MET A 11 -12.88 -1.33 -28.57
C MET A 11 -12.07 -2.34 -29.42
N PRO A 12 -11.45 -1.93 -30.55
CA PRO A 12 -10.61 -2.83 -31.34
C PRO A 12 -9.21 -2.97 -30.74
N LEU A 13 -8.79 -4.21 -30.50
CA LEU A 13 -7.39 -4.60 -30.27
C LEU A 13 -6.58 -4.35 -31.55
N GLY A 14 -5.66 -3.39 -31.51
CA GLY A 14 -4.71 -3.12 -32.59
C GLY A 14 -3.67 -4.23 -32.71
N THR A 15 -3.72 -4.99 -33.80
CA THR A 15 -2.64 -5.87 -34.26
C THR A 15 -1.63 -5.03 -35.06
N MET A 16 -0.36 -5.01 -34.66
CA MET A 16 0.69 -4.34 -35.44
C MET A 16 0.98 -5.11 -36.74
N SER A 17 0.85 -4.42 -37.87
CA SER A 17 1.13 -4.93 -39.22
C SER A 17 2.60 -4.69 -39.60
N VAL A 18 3.31 -5.74 -39.99
CA VAL A 18 4.65 -5.66 -40.61
C VAL A 18 4.50 -5.35 -42.11
N PRO A 19 5.27 -4.41 -42.70
CA PRO A 19 5.11 -4.05 -44.12
C PRO A 19 5.76 -5.10 -45.05
N PRO A 20 5.24 -5.27 -46.28
CA PRO A 20 5.79 -6.24 -47.23
C PRO A 20 7.00 -5.66 -47.99
N VAL A 21 8.06 -6.45 -48.12
CA VAL A 21 9.18 -6.15 -49.04
C VAL A 21 8.83 -6.71 -50.41
N VAL A 22 8.71 -5.81 -51.40
CA VAL A 22 8.51 -6.11 -52.82
C VAL A 22 9.83 -6.62 -53.42
N GLN A 23 9.79 -7.79 -54.08
CA GLN A 23 10.88 -8.32 -54.89
C GLN A 23 10.76 -7.78 -56.33
N ASP A 24 11.73 -6.97 -56.76
CA ASP A 24 11.94 -6.67 -58.17
C ASP A 24 13.00 -7.63 -58.75
N PHE A 25 12.58 -8.42 -59.74
CA PHE A 25 13.45 -9.24 -60.57
C PHE A 25 13.99 -8.42 -61.74
N ASN A 26 15.32 -8.32 -61.91
CA ASN A 26 15.89 -8.29 -63.25
C ASN A 26 17.35 -8.78 -63.31
N GLY A 27 17.53 -9.91 -64.01
CA GLY A 27 18.67 -10.32 -64.86
C GLY A 27 20.10 -10.24 -64.34
N MET A 28 20.73 -11.39 -64.07
CA MET A 28 21.56 -12.12 -65.07
C MET A 28 22.25 -13.36 -64.45
N ASN A 29 22.02 -14.49 -65.12
CA ASN A 29 22.87 -15.67 -65.34
C ASN A 29 23.73 -16.25 -64.21
N PHE A 30 23.38 -17.48 -63.82
CA PHE A 30 24.39 -18.49 -63.48
C PHE A 30 24.02 -19.85 -64.10
N GLU A 31 24.93 -20.34 -64.95
CA GLU A 31 24.99 -21.71 -65.44
C GLU A 31 25.25 -22.69 -64.29
N SER A 32 24.65 -23.88 -64.38
CA SER A 32 25.04 -25.09 -63.64
C SER A 32 25.91 -25.93 -64.58
N PRO A 33 26.93 -26.69 -64.13
CA PRO A 33 26.67 -28.03 -63.59
C PRO A 33 27.64 -28.58 -62.52
N TYR A 34 27.11 -29.48 -61.68
CA TYR A 34 27.73 -30.68 -61.09
C TYR A 34 29.22 -30.67 -60.66
N LEU A 35 29.49 -30.80 -59.36
CA LEU A 35 30.41 -31.83 -58.83
C LEU A 35 30.24 -31.94 -57.30
N PHE A 36 30.01 -33.17 -56.81
CA PHE A 36 30.18 -33.52 -55.40
C PHE A 36 31.66 -33.28 -55.02
N ASP A 37 31.92 -32.45 -54.01
CA ASP A 37 33.18 -32.52 -53.27
C ASP A 37 32.90 -32.48 -51.77
N ASP A 38 33.46 -33.51 -51.12
CA ASP A 38 33.14 -34.00 -49.79
C ASP A 38 34.12 -33.39 -48.79
N ARG A 39 34.01 -32.06 -48.57
CA ARG A 39 34.80 -31.37 -47.54
C ARG A 39 33.97 -31.15 -46.28
N ARG A 40 33.98 -32.17 -45.42
CA ARG A 40 33.72 -32.05 -43.97
C ARG A 40 34.45 -30.82 -43.40
N SER A 41 33.70 -29.77 -43.10
CA SER A 41 34.10 -28.82 -42.07
C SER A 41 33.70 -29.43 -40.72
N PRO A 42 34.61 -29.54 -39.74
CA PRO A 42 34.24 -30.10 -38.45
C PRO A 42 33.27 -29.13 -37.78
N VAL A 43 32.09 -29.64 -37.44
CA VAL A 43 31.23 -29.04 -36.42
C VAL A 43 32.11 -28.84 -35.19
N GLY A 44 32.47 -27.58 -34.90
CA GLY A 44 33.14 -27.22 -33.68
C GLY A 44 32.30 -27.76 -32.52
N ALA A 45 32.90 -28.64 -31.73
CA ALA A 45 32.28 -29.19 -30.54
C ALA A 45 31.80 -28.02 -29.67
N ILE A 46 30.51 -27.99 -29.32
CA ILE A 46 30.02 -27.17 -28.22
C ILE A 46 30.88 -27.56 -27.00
N PRO A 47 31.63 -26.63 -26.38
CA PRO A 47 32.49 -26.97 -25.26
C PRO A 47 31.64 -27.57 -24.15
N SER A 48 31.80 -28.87 -23.93
CA SER A 48 31.02 -29.71 -23.04
C SER A 48 31.25 -29.41 -21.54
N GLY A 49 31.72 -28.21 -21.20
CA GLY A 49 32.03 -27.77 -19.83
C GLY A 49 31.31 -26.49 -19.41
N GLU A 50 31.03 -25.56 -20.34
CA GLU A 50 30.44 -24.26 -20.01
C GLU A 50 28.98 -24.40 -19.53
N GLY A 51 28.21 -25.28 -20.17
CA GLY A 51 26.83 -25.57 -19.74
C GLY A 51 26.75 -26.24 -18.37
N HIS A 52 27.68 -27.13 -18.04
CA HIS A 52 27.72 -27.77 -16.72
C HIS A 52 28.19 -26.82 -15.63
N GLN A 53 29.11 -25.90 -15.94
CA GLN A 53 29.52 -24.85 -15.02
C GLN A 53 28.37 -23.88 -14.75
N ALA A 54 27.67 -23.42 -15.79
CA ALA A 54 26.49 -22.57 -15.63
C ALA A 54 25.39 -23.23 -14.78
N VAL A 55 25.12 -24.53 -14.96
CA VAL A 55 24.15 -25.27 -14.14
C VAL A 55 24.61 -25.39 -12.67
N ARG A 56 25.92 -25.57 -12.43
CA ARG A 56 26.48 -25.57 -11.06
C ARG A 56 26.37 -24.20 -10.42
N ASP A 57 26.71 -23.13 -11.15
CA ASP A 57 26.61 -21.75 -10.67
C ASP A 57 25.16 -21.39 -10.31
N VAL A 58 24.19 -21.85 -11.12
CA VAL A 58 22.75 -21.70 -10.81
C VAL A 58 22.37 -22.49 -9.55
N THR A 59 22.87 -23.70 -9.38
CA THR A 59 22.59 -24.53 -8.19
C THR A 59 23.20 -23.90 -6.93
N GLU A 60 24.42 -23.38 -7.01
CA GLU A 60 25.10 -22.66 -5.94
C GLU A 60 24.36 -21.36 -5.60
N MET A 61 23.91 -20.61 -6.61
CA MET A 61 23.09 -19.42 -6.42
C MET A 61 21.75 -19.72 -5.71
N VAL A 62 21.04 -20.78 -6.10
CA VAL A 62 19.76 -21.18 -5.47
C VAL A 62 19.97 -21.54 -4.00
N THR A 63 21.01 -22.32 -3.70
CA THR A 63 21.35 -22.72 -2.32
C THR A 63 21.84 -21.55 -1.46
N SER A 64 22.64 -20.65 -2.03
CA SER A 64 23.11 -19.42 -1.36
C SER A 64 21.98 -18.45 -1.03
N THR A 65 21.06 -18.22 -1.98
CA THR A 65 19.93 -17.30 -1.80
C THR A 65 18.96 -17.79 -0.72
N SER A 66 18.63 -19.09 -0.72
CA SER A 66 17.75 -19.68 0.30
C SER A 66 18.37 -19.71 1.69
N SER A 67 19.70 -19.84 1.79
CA SER A 67 20.40 -19.91 3.07
C SER A 67 20.68 -18.53 3.67
N SER A 68 21.00 -17.51 2.86
CA SER A 68 21.38 -16.18 3.35
C SER A 68 20.27 -15.48 4.18
N VAL A 69 19.03 -15.50 3.70
CA VAL A 69 17.90 -14.84 4.40
C VAL A 69 17.58 -15.51 5.74
N THR A 70 17.62 -16.84 5.79
CA THR A 70 17.33 -17.60 7.01
C THR A 70 18.54 -17.67 7.96
N ALA A 71 19.77 -17.59 7.43
CA ALA A 71 21.00 -17.56 8.20
C ALA A 71 21.13 -16.26 9.00
N ALA A 72 20.73 -15.11 8.44
CA ALA A 72 20.75 -13.84 9.17
C ALA A 72 19.89 -13.88 10.45
N VAL A 73 18.73 -14.53 10.39
CA VAL A 73 17.82 -14.74 11.52
C VAL A 73 18.39 -15.75 12.53
N LYS A 74 18.97 -16.86 12.05
CA LYS A 74 19.66 -17.83 12.92
C LYS A 74 20.87 -17.22 13.63
N ALA A 75 21.58 -16.30 12.98
CA ALA A 75 22.73 -15.61 13.53
C ALA A 75 22.36 -14.57 14.59
N THR A 76 21.11 -14.06 14.62
CA THR A 76 20.70 -12.98 15.53
C THR A 76 20.23 -13.45 16.91
N ALA A 77 20.31 -14.74 17.24
CA ALA A 77 19.90 -15.30 18.54
C ALA A 77 18.50 -14.79 19.00
N ILE A 78 17.54 -14.81 18.07
CA ILE A 78 16.17 -14.36 18.31
C ILE A 78 15.45 -15.38 19.19
N THR A 79 14.98 -14.95 20.36
CA THR A 79 14.27 -15.78 21.34
C THR A 79 12.76 -15.53 21.27
N SER A 80 11.93 -16.46 21.74
CA SER A 80 10.48 -16.26 21.85
C SER A 80 10.14 -15.05 22.73
N VAL A 81 10.86 -14.86 23.84
CA VAL A 81 10.71 -13.70 24.73
C VAL A 81 10.93 -12.38 23.98
N PHE A 82 11.95 -12.31 23.11
CA PHE A 82 12.19 -11.11 22.30
C PHE A 82 11.04 -10.83 21.33
N LEU A 83 10.51 -11.89 20.68
CA LEU A 83 9.37 -11.76 19.76
C LEU A 83 8.13 -11.24 20.49
N ASP A 84 7.83 -11.78 21.68
CA ASP A 84 6.67 -11.37 22.49
C ASP A 84 6.79 -9.93 22.98
N GLU A 85 7.97 -9.50 23.46
CA GLU A 85 8.22 -8.11 23.89
C GLU A 85 8.10 -7.11 22.74
N CYS A 86 8.65 -7.44 21.57
CA CYS A 86 8.50 -6.61 20.38
C CYS A 86 7.02 -6.48 19.97
N LEU A 87 6.31 -7.61 19.93
CA LEU A 87 4.90 -7.62 19.56
C LEU A 87 4.04 -6.84 20.57
N HIS A 88 4.37 -6.93 21.87
CA HIS A 88 3.77 -6.09 22.89
C HIS A 88 4.00 -4.61 22.58
N MET A 89 5.25 -4.20 22.35
CA MET A 89 5.60 -2.81 22.01
C MET A 89 4.89 -2.31 20.75
N PHE A 90 4.73 -3.16 19.74
CA PHE A 90 3.97 -2.84 18.54
C PHE A 90 2.54 -2.41 18.87
N PHE A 91 1.82 -3.19 19.70
CA PHE A 91 0.44 -2.85 20.06
C PHE A 91 0.32 -1.71 21.07
N ILE A 92 1.29 -1.49 21.96
CA ILE A 92 1.19 -0.46 23.00
C ILE A 92 1.85 0.88 22.64
N ARG A 93 2.76 0.92 21.67
CA ARG A 93 3.46 2.15 21.24
C ARG A 93 3.09 2.55 19.81
N PHE A 94 3.14 1.59 18.88
CA PHE A 94 2.95 1.91 17.46
C PHE A 94 1.48 2.04 17.07
N ILE A 95 0.64 1.03 17.36
CA ILE A 95 -0.78 1.05 16.97
C ILE A 95 -1.56 2.28 17.47
N PRO A 96 -1.36 2.77 18.71
CA PRO A 96 -2.01 4.00 19.17
C PRO A 96 -1.60 5.25 18.37
N THR A 97 -0.41 5.27 17.79
CA THR A 97 0.07 6.39 16.96
C THR A 97 -0.41 6.26 15.52
N PHE A 98 -0.54 5.04 15.02
CA PHE A 98 -0.92 4.75 13.64
C PHE A 98 -1.93 3.61 13.60
N GLN A 99 -3.20 3.97 13.76
CA GLN A 99 -4.34 3.06 13.90
C GLN A 99 -4.70 2.36 12.57
N ILE A 100 -3.84 1.46 12.10
CA ILE A 100 -4.05 0.66 10.88
C ILE A 100 -4.42 -0.80 11.16
N LEU A 101 -4.32 -1.22 12.42
CA LEU A 101 -4.79 -2.53 12.88
C LEU A 101 -5.66 -2.34 14.11
N HIS A 102 -6.71 -3.14 14.17
CA HIS A 102 -7.64 -3.11 15.28
C HIS A 102 -7.24 -4.16 16.33
N ARG A 103 -6.77 -3.70 17.49
CA ARG A 103 -6.23 -4.58 18.53
C ARG A 103 -7.27 -5.59 19.04
N ALA A 104 -8.52 -5.17 19.25
CA ALA A 104 -9.52 -6.02 19.87
C ALA A 104 -9.99 -7.18 18.97
N THR A 105 -9.94 -7.03 17.65
CA THR A 105 -10.30 -8.10 16.70
C THR A 105 -9.10 -8.82 16.10
N PHE A 106 -7.87 -8.46 16.47
CA PHE A 106 -6.66 -9.07 15.91
C PHE A 106 -6.45 -10.50 16.44
N VAL A 107 -6.38 -11.48 15.54
CA VAL A 107 -6.16 -12.89 15.89
C VAL A 107 -4.84 -13.36 15.28
N PHE A 108 -3.84 -13.64 16.12
CA PHE A 108 -2.50 -14.05 15.70
C PHE A 108 -2.47 -15.26 14.77
N ARG A 109 -3.36 -16.24 14.99
CA ARG A 109 -3.42 -17.48 14.22
C ARG A 109 -4.01 -17.31 12.82
N GLU A 110 -4.74 -16.23 12.59
CA GLU A 110 -5.39 -15.93 11.30
C GLU A 110 -4.54 -14.97 10.44
N CYS A 111 -3.44 -14.48 11.00
CA CYS A 111 -2.54 -13.53 10.38
C CYS A 111 -1.41 -14.25 9.62
N THR A 112 -1.01 -13.73 8.45
CA THR A 112 0.17 -14.25 7.76
C THR A 112 1.44 -14.08 8.60
N HIS A 113 2.36 -15.04 8.48
CA HIS A 113 3.66 -14.97 9.14
C HIS A 113 4.44 -13.71 8.76
N ALA A 114 4.36 -13.27 7.50
CA ALA A 114 5.07 -12.08 7.03
C ALA A 114 4.54 -10.79 7.69
N LEU A 115 3.22 -10.66 7.88
CA LEU A 115 2.62 -9.54 8.61
C LEU A 115 3.13 -9.54 10.06
N LEU A 116 3.08 -10.69 10.73
CA LEU A 116 3.52 -10.82 12.11
C LEU A 116 5.01 -10.46 12.27
N LEU A 117 5.86 -10.93 11.35
CA LEU A 117 7.28 -10.58 11.32
C LEU A 117 7.51 -9.08 11.17
N ASN A 118 6.75 -8.39 10.31
CA ASN A 118 6.84 -6.93 10.17
C ASN A 118 6.33 -6.19 11.42
N ALA A 119 5.26 -6.66 12.05
CA ALA A 119 4.77 -6.10 13.31
C ALA A 119 5.84 -6.20 14.43
N ILE A 120 6.46 -7.38 14.56
CA ILE A 120 7.56 -7.61 15.51
C ILE A 120 8.78 -6.75 15.16
N ALA A 121 9.14 -6.63 13.88
CA ALA A 121 10.24 -5.77 13.45
C ALA A 121 10.00 -4.30 13.85
N ILE A 122 8.79 -3.76 13.62
CA ILE A 122 8.44 -2.41 14.08
C ILE A 122 8.54 -2.31 15.61
N GLY A 123 8.01 -3.30 16.33
CA GLY A 123 8.09 -3.39 17.78
C GLY A 123 9.52 -3.31 18.33
N SER A 124 10.48 -3.90 17.62
CA SER A 124 11.89 -3.89 18.03
C SER A 124 12.52 -2.50 18.04
N LEU A 125 11.94 -1.52 17.33
CA LEU A 125 12.40 -0.13 17.32
C LEU A 125 12.14 0.60 18.65
N TYR A 126 11.24 0.06 19.48
CA TYR A 126 10.84 0.63 20.76
C TYR A 126 11.55 -0.04 21.96
N LEU A 127 12.39 -1.04 21.71
CA LEU A 127 13.15 -1.73 22.75
C LEU A 127 14.49 -1.03 23.03
N GLY A 128 14.89 -1.02 24.30
CA GLY A 128 16.14 -0.40 24.76
C GLY A 128 17.46 -1.12 24.42
N PRO A 129 17.53 -2.47 24.37
CA PRO A 129 18.78 -3.16 24.06
C PRO A 129 19.32 -2.82 22.67
N LYS A 130 20.63 -2.59 22.57
CA LYS A 130 21.31 -2.10 21.35
C LYS A 130 21.22 -3.05 20.15
N ASP A 131 21.05 -4.35 20.40
CA ASP A 131 20.92 -5.40 19.38
C ASP A 131 19.48 -5.56 18.85
N SER A 132 18.48 -4.93 19.50
CA SER A 132 17.06 -5.04 19.11
C SER A 132 16.81 -4.56 17.69
N VAL A 133 17.45 -3.47 17.28
CA VAL A 133 17.33 -2.94 15.91
C VAL A 133 17.88 -3.94 14.90
N GLY A 134 19.06 -4.51 15.13
CA GLY A 134 19.66 -5.50 14.23
C GLY A 134 18.82 -6.77 14.09
N LYS A 135 18.21 -7.23 15.19
CA LYS A 135 17.22 -8.33 15.18
C LYS A 135 15.98 -7.97 14.37
N GLY A 136 15.43 -6.76 14.56
CA GLY A 136 14.31 -6.24 13.76
C GLY A 136 14.62 -6.20 12.27
N GLU A 137 15.83 -5.78 11.89
CA GLU A 137 16.23 -5.73 10.48
C GLU A 137 16.29 -7.14 9.86
N ALA A 138 16.74 -8.15 10.63
CA ALA A 138 16.75 -9.53 10.17
C ALA A 138 15.31 -10.06 9.96
N LEU A 139 14.39 -9.76 10.88
CA LEU A 139 12.98 -10.11 10.77
C LEU A 139 12.29 -9.41 9.59
N TRP A 140 12.58 -8.12 9.39
CA TRP A 140 12.08 -7.36 8.25
C TRP A 140 12.56 -7.96 6.92
N ARG A 141 13.85 -8.31 6.81
CA ARG A 141 14.38 -8.95 5.59
C ARG A 141 13.69 -10.29 5.29
N LEU A 142 13.39 -11.07 6.33
CA LEU A 142 12.63 -12.31 6.18
C LEU A 142 11.20 -12.06 5.71
N ALA A 143 10.50 -11.10 6.33
CA ALA A 143 9.15 -10.71 5.93
C ALA A 143 9.10 -10.18 4.50
N HIS A 144 10.07 -9.34 4.13
CA HIS A 144 10.20 -8.79 2.79
C HIS A 144 10.51 -9.86 1.74
N ALA A 145 11.41 -10.81 2.04
CA ALA A 145 11.66 -11.95 1.16
C ALA A 145 10.41 -12.81 0.94
N ALA A 146 9.62 -13.06 2.00
CA ALA A 146 8.35 -13.76 1.89
C ALA A 146 7.35 -12.97 1.03
N LEU A 147 7.23 -11.66 1.22
CA LEU A 147 6.40 -10.79 0.40
C LEU A 147 6.79 -10.87 -1.09
N SER A 148 8.07 -10.68 -1.40
CA SER A 148 8.59 -10.65 -2.77
C SER A 148 8.45 -11.97 -3.51
N THR A 149 8.46 -13.10 -2.81
CA THR A 149 8.37 -14.43 -3.42
C THR A 149 6.95 -15.02 -3.41
N LEU A 150 6.10 -14.62 -2.47
CA LEU A 150 4.77 -15.23 -2.26
C LEU A 150 3.61 -14.28 -2.56
N TRP A 151 3.84 -13.05 -3.02
CA TRP A 151 2.78 -12.06 -3.27
C TRP A 151 1.64 -12.60 -4.16
N GLN A 152 1.95 -13.43 -5.17
CA GLN A 152 0.94 -14.03 -6.06
C GLN A 152 -0.02 -14.97 -5.34
N SER A 153 0.44 -15.65 -4.27
CA SER A 153 -0.43 -16.44 -3.42
C SER A 153 -1.22 -15.53 -2.48
N LEU A 154 -0.51 -14.60 -1.81
CA LEU A 154 -1.08 -13.69 -0.83
C LEU A 154 -2.19 -12.78 -1.40
N ILE A 155 -2.06 -12.36 -2.67
CA ILE A 155 -3.05 -11.50 -3.33
C ILE A 155 -4.41 -12.20 -3.52
N THR A 156 -4.43 -13.54 -3.49
CA THR A 156 -5.67 -14.32 -3.63
C THR A 156 -6.34 -14.63 -2.29
N GLN A 157 -5.63 -14.42 -1.18
CA GLN A 157 -6.13 -14.73 0.16
C GLN A 157 -7.24 -13.77 0.58
N ASN A 158 -8.21 -14.28 1.33
CA ASN A 158 -9.31 -13.49 1.88
C ASN A 158 -9.52 -13.90 3.34
N GLY A 159 -9.53 -12.93 4.25
CA GLY A 159 -9.93 -13.17 5.63
C GLY A 159 -11.42 -13.50 5.74
N PRO A 160 -11.85 -14.05 6.90
CA PRO A 160 -13.24 -14.46 7.11
C PRO A 160 -14.26 -13.30 7.04
N TYR A 161 -13.81 -12.08 7.30
CA TYR A 161 -14.64 -10.86 7.33
C TYR A 161 -14.24 -9.83 6.27
N ASP A 162 -13.23 -10.13 5.45
CA ASP A 162 -12.70 -9.20 4.46
C ASP A 162 -13.70 -9.00 3.31
N ALA A 163 -13.83 -7.75 2.86
CA ALA A 163 -14.70 -7.40 1.73
C ALA A 163 -14.09 -7.78 0.37
N CYS A 164 -12.77 -7.94 0.31
CA CYS A 164 -12.04 -8.30 -0.90
C CYS A 164 -10.71 -9.00 -0.56
N LYS A 165 -10.11 -9.63 -1.57
CA LYS A 165 -8.86 -10.39 -1.42
C LYS A 165 -7.66 -9.48 -1.15
N GLY A 166 -6.57 -10.06 -0.66
CA GLY A 166 -5.26 -9.42 -0.53
C GLY A 166 -5.16 -8.36 0.57
N VAL A 167 -6.14 -8.22 1.46
CA VAL A 167 -6.07 -7.27 2.59
C VAL A 167 -4.83 -7.52 3.45
N GLN A 168 -4.55 -8.77 3.80
CA GLN A 168 -3.34 -9.10 4.56
C GLN A 168 -2.04 -8.83 3.79
N LEU A 169 -2.02 -9.02 2.46
CA LEU A 169 -0.87 -8.66 1.62
C LEU A 169 -0.58 -7.16 1.74
N MET A 170 -1.62 -6.35 1.64
CA MET A 170 -1.54 -4.90 1.71
C MET A 170 -1.08 -4.41 3.08
N ILE A 171 -1.63 -4.94 4.17
CA ILE A 171 -1.18 -4.60 5.53
C ILE A 171 0.28 -5.03 5.72
N THR A 172 0.65 -6.23 5.27
CA THR A 172 2.03 -6.73 5.38
C THR A 172 3.00 -5.80 4.68
N ALA A 173 2.69 -5.42 3.44
CA ALA A 173 3.50 -4.52 2.65
C ALA A 173 3.58 -3.14 3.30
N LEU A 174 2.47 -2.57 3.77
CA LEU A 174 2.43 -1.30 4.48
C LEU A 174 3.34 -1.28 5.71
N LEU A 175 3.24 -2.29 6.58
CA LEU A 175 4.10 -2.39 7.76
C LEU A 175 5.58 -2.50 7.37
N GLY A 176 5.89 -3.24 6.30
CA GLY A 176 7.24 -3.32 5.75
C GLY A 176 7.75 -1.95 5.26
N GLN A 177 6.88 -1.17 4.63
CA GLN A 177 7.20 0.20 4.18
C GLN A 177 7.43 1.15 5.36
N ILE A 178 6.60 1.08 6.40
CA ILE A 178 6.73 1.89 7.60
C ILE A 178 8.03 1.57 8.33
N TYR A 179 8.35 0.29 8.52
CA TYR A 179 9.65 -0.10 9.08
C TYR A 179 10.80 0.46 8.23
N GLY A 180 10.66 0.39 6.90
CA GLY A 180 11.56 1.01 5.94
C GLY A 180 11.80 2.48 6.24
N ALA A 181 10.74 3.30 6.24
CA ALA A 181 10.79 4.73 6.50
C ALA A 181 11.43 5.08 7.86
N LEU A 182 11.20 4.26 8.89
CA LEU A 182 11.76 4.46 10.23
C LEU A 182 13.20 3.94 10.37
N SER A 183 13.70 3.16 9.42
CA SER A 183 15.01 2.52 9.50
C SER A 183 16.15 3.48 9.25
N LYS A 184 17.21 3.37 10.07
CA LYS A 184 18.50 4.05 9.80
C LYS A 184 19.34 3.34 8.74
N ASN A 185 18.98 2.12 8.36
CA ASN A 185 19.68 1.36 7.33
C ASN A 185 19.26 1.82 5.92
N ARG A 186 20.21 2.38 5.17
CA ARG A 186 19.97 2.90 3.81
C ARG A 186 19.45 1.82 2.86
N ALA A 187 19.98 0.59 2.92
CA ALA A 187 19.54 -0.48 2.04
C ALA A 187 18.07 -0.82 2.27
N ILE A 188 17.65 -0.94 3.55
CA ILE A 188 16.26 -1.20 3.91
C ILE A 188 15.35 -0.05 3.44
N ARG A 189 15.75 1.21 3.68
CA ARG A 189 15.02 2.39 3.19
C ARG A 189 14.83 2.33 1.67
N THR A 190 15.91 2.20 0.91
CA THR A 190 15.85 2.17 -0.55
C THR A 190 15.01 0.99 -1.06
N THR A 191 15.17 -0.21 -0.49
CA THR A 191 14.35 -1.36 -0.89
C THR A 191 12.87 -1.14 -0.59
N SER A 192 12.52 -0.54 0.55
CA SER A 192 11.12 -0.20 0.84
C SER A 192 10.56 0.75 -0.22
N GLN A 193 11.24 1.87 -0.49
CA GLN A 193 10.79 2.88 -1.47
C GLN A 193 10.49 2.26 -2.86
N VAL A 194 11.36 1.38 -3.36
CA VAL A 194 11.15 0.70 -4.66
C VAL A 194 9.85 -0.12 -4.70
N PHE A 195 9.46 -0.72 -3.58
CA PHE A 195 8.23 -1.53 -3.49
C PHE A 195 6.98 -0.69 -3.20
N HIS A 196 7.11 0.62 -2.92
CA HIS A 196 5.99 1.46 -2.52
C HIS A 196 4.87 1.51 -3.59
N PRO A 197 5.15 1.76 -4.89
CA PRO A 197 4.12 1.81 -5.93
C PRO A 197 3.33 0.50 -6.09
N LEU A 198 3.94 -0.64 -5.75
CA LEU A 198 3.29 -1.95 -5.83
C LEU A 198 2.10 -2.08 -4.89
N GLY A 199 2.11 -1.38 -3.75
CA GLY A 199 0.96 -1.34 -2.84
C GLY A 199 -0.28 -0.79 -3.53
N PHE A 200 -0.17 0.35 -4.21
CA PHE A 200 -1.29 0.91 -4.97
C PHE A 200 -1.74 0.00 -6.12
N LEU A 201 -0.81 -0.69 -6.78
CA LEU A 201 -1.14 -1.65 -7.83
C LEU A 201 -1.94 -2.84 -7.27
N TRP A 202 -1.46 -3.46 -6.19
CA TRP A 202 -2.13 -4.60 -5.54
C TRP A 202 -3.50 -4.20 -5.00
N ALA A 203 -3.63 -3.02 -4.38
CA ALA A 203 -4.92 -2.50 -3.92
C ALA A 203 -5.97 -2.43 -5.04
N ARG A 204 -5.59 -1.91 -6.22
CA ARG A 204 -6.47 -1.84 -7.39
C ARG A 204 -6.77 -3.23 -7.93
N HIS A 205 -5.76 -4.09 -8.06
CA HIS A 205 -5.95 -5.46 -8.54
C HIS A 205 -6.91 -6.27 -7.65
N CYS A 206 -6.89 -6.03 -6.35
CA CYS A 206 -7.79 -6.67 -5.39
C CYS A 206 -9.20 -6.04 -5.33
N GLY A 207 -9.46 -4.96 -6.06
CA GLY A 207 -10.74 -4.24 -6.00
C GLY A 207 -10.97 -3.49 -4.68
N MET A 208 -9.91 -3.16 -3.93
CA MET A 208 -10.06 -2.55 -2.59
C MET A 208 -10.67 -1.14 -2.61
N TYR A 209 -10.51 -0.43 -3.73
CA TYR A 209 -11.14 0.88 -3.96
C TYR A 209 -12.61 0.77 -4.36
N ASP A 210 -13.04 -0.41 -4.81
CA ASP A 210 -14.40 -0.69 -5.28
C ASP A 210 -15.26 -1.37 -4.21
N SER A 211 -14.66 -1.78 -3.08
CA SER A 211 -15.37 -2.34 -1.93
C SER A 211 -16.37 -1.34 -1.35
N GLU A 212 -17.63 -1.74 -1.23
CA GLU A 212 -18.65 -0.90 -0.60
C GLU A 212 -18.35 -0.66 0.89
N PRO A 213 -18.46 0.61 1.37
CA PRO A 213 -18.37 0.92 2.79
C PRO A 213 -19.37 0.12 3.64
N TYR A 214 -19.10 -0.01 4.94
CA TYR A 214 -20.07 -0.64 5.86
C TYR A 214 -21.39 0.14 5.87
N SER A 215 -22.49 -0.50 5.47
CA SER A 215 -23.82 0.12 5.49
C SER A 215 -24.33 0.25 6.92
N ARG A 216 -24.86 1.43 7.25
CA ARG A 216 -25.55 1.66 8.53
C ARG A 216 -26.82 0.85 8.68
N ASP A 217 -27.43 0.43 7.59
CA ASP A 217 -28.62 -0.43 7.63
C ASP A 217 -28.29 -1.82 8.17
N ASN A 218 -27.01 -2.20 8.17
CA ASN A 218 -26.53 -3.44 8.78
C ASN A 218 -26.21 -3.28 10.28
N LEU A 219 -26.36 -2.08 10.86
CA LEU A 219 -26.13 -1.89 12.29
C LEU A 219 -27.15 -2.73 13.08
N PRO A 220 -26.68 -3.58 14.00
CA PRO A 220 -27.58 -4.38 14.81
C PRO A 220 -28.38 -3.49 15.77
N SER A 221 -29.58 -3.94 16.17
CA SER A 221 -30.34 -3.32 17.24
C SER A 221 -29.59 -3.39 18.58
N ILE A 222 -29.84 -2.45 19.49
CA ILE A 222 -29.31 -2.48 20.86
C ILE A 222 -29.69 -3.79 21.57
N ASP A 223 -30.87 -4.33 21.29
CA ASP A 223 -31.37 -5.58 21.89
C ASP A 223 -30.99 -6.84 21.08
N ALA A 224 -30.17 -6.70 20.04
CA ALA A 224 -29.75 -7.84 19.22
C ALA A 224 -28.91 -8.85 20.03
N PRO A 225 -28.95 -10.15 19.68
CA PRO A 225 -28.10 -11.15 20.31
C PRO A 225 -26.61 -10.80 20.20
N ALA A 226 -25.83 -11.12 21.24
CA ALA A 226 -24.40 -10.82 21.30
C ALA A 226 -23.60 -11.37 20.11
N ALA A 227 -23.96 -12.57 19.62
CA ALA A 227 -23.31 -13.18 18.45
C ALA A 227 -23.50 -12.37 17.16
N GLU A 228 -24.67 -11.74 16.98
CA GLU A 228 -24.92 -10.89 15.80
C GLU A 228 -24.15 -9.58 15.91
N LYS A 229 -24.12 -8.97 17.10
CA LYS A 229 -23.32 -7.77 17.35
C LYS A 229 -21.84 -8.01 17.08
N GLU A 230 -21.29 -9.11 17.60
CA GLU A 230 -19.90 -9.51 17.39
C GLU A 230 -19.60 -9.72 15.90
N ARG A 231 -20.49 -10.40 15.17
CA ARG A 231 -20.33 -10.63 13.73
C ARG A 231 -20.31 -9.32 12.94
N GLN A 232 -21.25 -8.43 13.21
CA GLN A 232 -21.33 -7.13 12.52
C GLN A 232 -20.13 -6.24 12.86
N TRP A 233 -19.70 -6.23 14.12
CA TRP A 233 -18.52 -5.51 14.56
C TRP A 233 -17.26 -6.01 13.84
N ARG A 234 -17.06 -7.33 13.71
CA ARG A 234 -15.91 -7.89 12.96
C ARG A 234 -15.93 -7.55 11.47
N ILE A 235 -17.11 -7.60 10.83
CA ILE A 235 -17.27 -7.18 9.43
C ILE A 235 -16.93 -5.70 9.27
N TRP A 236 -17.45 -4.85 10.16
CA TRP A 236 -17.16 -3.42 10.16
C TRP A 236 -15.66 -3.16 10.38
N SER A 237 -15.05 -3.78 11.40
CA SER A 237 -13.62 -3.61 11.70
C SER A 237 -12.75 -4.02 10.54
N ALA A 238 -13.06 -5.12 9.84
CA ALA A 238 -12.30 -5.55 8.67
C ALA A 238 -12.36 -4.51 7.53
N ARG A 239 -13.54 -3.93 7.27
CA ARG A 239 -13.71 -2.84 6.29
C ARG A 239 -12.95 -1.57 6.69
N GLU A 240 -13.03 -1.20 7.96
CA GLU A 240 -12.36 -0.02 8.50
C GLU A 240 -10.82 -0.18 8.47
N ILE A 241 -10.30 -1.37 8.79
CA ILE A 241 -8.86 -1.71 8.65
C ILE A 241 -8.43 -1.60 7.19
N GLN A 242 -9.20 -2.14 6.24
CA GLN A 242 -8.91 -2.02 4.81
C GLN A 242 -8.83 -0.55 4.38
N GLN A 243 -9.82 0.27 4.75
CA GLN A 243 -9.86 1.68 4.42
C GLN A 243 -8.67 2.44 5.04
N ARG A 244 -8.40 2.23 6.33
CA ARG A 244 -7.26 2.84 7.03
C ARG A 244 -5.93 2.40 6.45
N THR A 245 -5.81 1.16 5.99
CA THR A 245 -4.61 0.66 5.28
C THR A 245 -4.40 1.44 3.98
N LEU A 246 -5.44 1.64 3.17
CA LEU A 246 -5.32 2.43 1.94
C LEU A 246 -4.97 3.90 2.22
N LEU A 247 -5.62 4.52 3.21
CA LEU A 247 -5.32 5.89 3.63
C LEU A 247 -3.88 6.03 4.15
N ALA A 248 -3.39 5.04 4.87
CA ALA A 248 -2.01 4.99 5.32
C ALA A 248 -1.01 4.91 4.17
N TYR A 249 -1.36 4.23 3.07
CA TYR A 249 -0.56 4.28 1.85
C TYR A 249 -0.48 5.69 1.27
N TYR A 250 -1.57 6.46 1.28
CA TYR A 250 -1.53 7.86 0.86
C TYR A 250 -0.61 8.69 1.76
N VAL A 251 -0.72 8.58 3.10
CA VAL A 251 0.20 9.28 4.01
C VAL A 251 1.66 8.89 3.74
N LEU A 252 1.93 7.61 3.51
CA LEU A 252 3.29 7.14 3.31
C LEU A 252 3.84 7.49 1.92
N ASP A 253 2.99 7.63 0.91
CA ASP A 253 3.38 7.97 -0.46
C ASP A 253 4.07 9.32 -0.53
N GLY A 254 3.53 10.32 0.15
CA GLY A 254 4.17 11.62 0.13
C GLY A 254 5.38 11.73 1.07
N LEU A 255 5.42 10.98 2.19
CA LEU A 255 6.67 10.77 2.95
C LEU A 255 7.76 10.12 2.10
N VAL A 256 7.41 9.12 1.29
CA VAL A 256 8.34 8.48 0.35
C VAL A 256 8.78 9.46 -0.72
N ALA A 257 7.85 10.21 -1.32
CA ALA A 257 8.12 11.23 -2.34
C ALA A 257 9.07 12.33 -1.83
N GLN A 258 9.00 12.71 -0.55
CA GLN A 258 9.94 13.66 0.05
C GLN A 258 11.34 13.06 0.26
N MET A 259 11.44 11.74 0.46
CA MET A 259 12.70 11.04 0.64
C MET A 259 13.33 10.58 -0.69
N SER A 260 12.53 10.39 -1.72
CA SER A 260 12.97 10.17 -3.10
C SER A 260 13.09 11.50 -3.83
N SER A 261 13.87 11.56 -4.90
CA SER A 261 13.78 12.67 -5.87
C SER A 261 12.57 12.52 -6.81
N ASP A 262 11.71 11.54 -6.54
CA ASP A 262 10.59 11.15 -7.38
C ASP A 262 9.29 11.70 -6.77
N GLY A 263 8.34 12.09 -7.63
CA GLY A 263 7.02 12.54 -7.22
C GLY A 263 6.16 11.43 -6.60
N ALA A 264 4.98 11.81 -6.10
CA ALA A 264 4.02 10.89 -5.51
C ALA A 264 3.59 9.77 -6.49
N SER A 265 3.47 8.53 -5.99
CA SER A 265 3.06 7.36 -6.77
C SER A 265 1.56 7.33 -7.04
N SER A 266 0.77 8.12 -6.31
CA SER A 266 -0.68 8.21 -6.46
C SER A 266 -1.17 9.65 -6.65
N ARG A 267 -2.34 9.79 -7.26
CA ARG A 267 -3.01 11.09 -7.42
C ARG A 267 -3.83 11.39 -6.17
N HIS A 268 -3.25 12.07 -5.20
CA HIS A 268 -3.88 12.41 -3.91
C HIS A 268 -5.22 13.13 -4.08
N PHE A 269 -5.33 14.07 -5.01
CA PHE A 269 -6.57 14.82 -5.29
C PHE A 269 -7.69 13.99 -5.93
N ALA A 270 -7.33 12.84 -6.50
CA ALA A 270 -8.29 11.90 -7.06
C ALA A 270 -8.66 10.79 -6.06
N ASN A 271 -8.18 10.86 -4.81
CA ASN A 271 -8.44 9.85 -3.79
C ASN A 271 -9.95 9.63 -3.59
N PRO A 272 -10.50 8.47 -3.97
CA PRO A 272 -11.93 8.20 -3.90
C PRO A 272 -12.40 7.79 -2.50
N LEU A 273 -11.48 7.49 -1.59
CA LEU A 273 -11.79 6.99 -0.25
C LEU A 273 -12.52 8.05 0.55
N THR A 274 -13.36 7.60 1.48
CA THR A 274 -14.08 8.47 2.42
C THR A 274 -13.27 8.71 3.69
N LEU A 275 -13.75 9.64 4.51
CA LEU A 275 -13.23 9.78 5.86
C LEU A 275 -13.34 8.45 6.63
N PRO A 276 -12.31 8.09 7.43
CA PRO A 276 -12.38 6.94 8.32
C PRO A 276 -13.40 7.21 9.45
N SER A 277 -13.85 6.15 10.10
CA SER A 277 -14.70 6.26 11.28
C SER A 277 -13.94 6.89 12.47
N SER A 278 -14.68 7.22 13.52
CA SER A 278 -14.12 7.75 14.79
C SER A 278 -13.07 6.84 15.36
N GLU A 279 -12.11 7.44 16.04
CA GLU A 279 -11.11 6.71 16.83
C GLU A 279 -11.79 5.96 17.97
N GLU A 280 -12.84 6.52 18.58
CA GLU A 280 -13.60 5.85 19.65
C GLU A 280 -14.32 4.59 19.14
N ALA A 281 -14.90 4.66 17.94
CA ALA A 281 -15.55 3.50 17.34
C ALA A 281 -14.52 2.44 16.92
N PHE A 282 -13.35 2.89 16.44
CA PHE A 282 -12.27 2.01 16.02
C PHE A 282 -11.51 1.38 17.18
N ASP A 283 -11.34 2.07 18.29
CA ASP A 283 -10.62 1.57 19.47
C ASP A 283 -11.54 0.86 20.47
N ALA A 284 -12.83 0.76 20.16
CA ALA A 284 -13.81 0.04 20.96
C ALA A 284 -13.30 -1.36 21.33
N SER A 285 -13.44 -1.74 22.60
CA SER A 285 -12.90 -3.00 23.12
C SER A 285 -13.80 -4.21 22.87
N ASN A 286 -15.07 -3.96 22.55
CA ASN A 286 -16.11 -4.96 22.34
C ASN A 286 -17.24 -4.42 21.42
N ALA A 287 -18.08 -5.32 20.93
CA ALA A 287 -19.15 -4.98 20.00
C ALA A 287 -20.23 -4.03 20.57
N ASP A 288 -20.54 -4.09 21.86
CA ASP A 288 -21.53 -3.21 22.47
C ASP A 288 -21.03 -1.76 22.57
N GLU A 289 -19.77 -1.58 22.94
CA GLU A 289 -19.10 -0.28 22.97
C GLU A 289 -19.03 0.33 21.55
N TRP A 290 -18.62 -0.46 20.57
CA TRP A 290 -18.61 -0.06 19.16
C TRP A 290 -20.01 0.39 18.70
N LEU A 291 -21.04 -0.41 18.99
CA LEU A 291 -22.41 -0.11 18.59
C LEU A 291 -22.90 1.20 19.22
N ALA A 292 -22.59 1.45 20.49
CA ALA A 292 -22.93 2.69 21.17
C ALA A 292 -22.34 3.91 20.45
N TYR A 293 -21.07 3.88 20.04
CA TYR A 293 -20.45 4.97 19.28
C TYR A 293 -21.08 5.15 17.89
N MET A 294 -21.35 4.05 17.18
CA MET A 294 -21.94 4.09 15.84
C MET A 294 -23.36 4.68 15.82
N LEU A 295 -24.15 4.46 16.88
CA LEU A 295 -25.51 4.99 17.00
C LEU A 295 -25.56 6.51 17.22
N HIS A 296 -24.61 7.07 17.98
CA HIS A 296 -24.62 8.49 18.34
C HIS A 296 -24.05 9.41 17.26
N ARG A 297 -23.33 8.86 16.27
CA ARG A 297 -22.63 9.66 15.26
C ARG A 297 -23.31 9.59 13.90
N LYS A 298 -23.48 10.75 13.24
CA LYS A 298 -23.85 10.80 11.82
C LYS A 298 -22.62 10.48 10.98
N PRO A 299 -22.72 9.57 9.98
CA PRO A 299 -21.59 9.27 9.13
C PRO A 299 -21.25 10.48 8.25
N ASP A 300 -19.98 10.81 8.14
CA ASP A 300 -19.48 11.67 7.08
C ASP A 300 -18.96 10.77 5.96
N GLN A 301 -19.72 10.69 4.86
CA GLN A 301 -19.35 9.88 3.69
C GLN A 301 -18.61 10.71 2.64
N SER A 302 -18.11 11.89 3.01
CA SER A 302 -17.36 12.74 2.09
C SER A 302 -16.06 12.05 1.69
N SER A 303 -15.84 11.94 0.37
CA SER A 303 -14.58 11.45 -0.16
C SER A 303 -13.48 12.51 -0.07
N PHE A 304 -12.23 12.06 0.06
CA PHE A 304 -11.07 12.95 0.06
C PHE A 304 -11.02 13.83 -1.19
N ARG A 305 -11.35 13.29 -2.37
CA ARG A 305 -11.53 14.08 -3.60
C ARG A 305 -12.55 15.23 -3.46
N THR A 306 -13.63 15.01 -2.72
CA THR A 306 -14.66 16.04 -2.47
C THR A 306 -14.16 17.08 -1.48
N ILE A 307 -13.47 16.64 -0.43
CA ILE A 307 -12.82 17.50 0.57
C ILE A 307 -11.79 18.40 -0.11
N PHE A 308 -10.90 17.84 -0.94
CA PHE A 308 -9.93 18.61 -1.70
C PHE A 308 -10.61 19.66 -2.57
N ARG A 309 -11.66 19.31 -3.33
CA ARG A 309 -12.40 20.32 -4.11
C ARG A 309 -12.97 21.46 -3.27
N SER A 310 -13.43 21.16 -2.06
CA SER A 310 -13.96 22.20 -1.16
C SER A 310 -12.90 23.15 -0.60
N LEU A 311 -11.62 22.76 -0.60
CA LEU A 311 -10.48 23.62 -0.26
C LEU A 311 -10.15 24.64 -1.36
N PHE A 312 -10.60 24.39 -2.59
CA PHE A 312 -10.36 25.24 -3.76
C PHE A 312 -11.68 25.73 -4.36
N PRO A 313 -12.50 26.49 -3.61
CA PRO A 313 -13.78 26.96 -4.11
C PRO A 313 -13.61 28.01 -5.22
N PRO A 314 -14.60 28.13 -6.13
CA PRO A 314 -14.62 29.22 -7.12
C PRO A 314 -14.52 30.60 -6.45
N VAL A 315 -13.84 31.53 -7.12
CA VAL A 315 -13.56 32.88 -6.65
C VAL A 315 -14.81 33.52 -6.01
N GLY A 316 -14.69 33.94 -4.75
CA GLY A 316 -15.76 34.63 -4.01
C GLY A 316 -16.64 33.75 -3.14
N SER A 317 -16.43 32.42 -3.10
CA SER A 317 -17.21 31.49 -2.25
C SER A 317 -16.37 30.87 -1.14
N PHE A 318 -16.05 31.63 -0.09
CA PHE A 318 -15.39 31.06 1.08
C PHE A 318 -16.43 30.41 2.00
N ARG A 319 -16.27 29.12 2.30
CA ARG A 319 -17.06 28.40 3.30
C ARG A 319 -16.12 27.64 4.23
N PRO A 320 -16.33 27.73 5.57
CA PRO A 320 -15.61 26.89 6.52
C PRO A 320 -15.77 25.40 6.19
N LEU A 321 -14.74 24.60 6.47
CA LEU A 321 -14.84 23.14 6.37
C LEU A 321 -15.76 22.67 7.49
N GLN A 322 -16.84 21.97 7.12
CA GLN A 322 -17.79 21.40 8.09
C GLN A 322 -17.60 19.90 8.27
N TYR A 323 -16.38 19.41 8.03
CA TYR A 323 -16.03 17.99 8.19
C TYR A 323 -15.47 17.73 9.58
N GLN A 324 -15.80 16.56 10.14
CA GLN A 324 -15.21 16.10 11.39
C GLN A 324 -13.98 15.27 11.10
N PHE A 325 -12.81 15.92 11.05
CA PHE A 325 -11.56 15.22 10.80
C PHE A 325 -11.02 14.54 12.05
N SER A 326 -10.59 13.29 11.91
CA SER A 326 -9.63 12.69 12.85
C SER A 326 -8.21 13.18 12.56
N ALA A 327 -7.28 12.97 13.51
CA ALA A 327 -5.87 13.29 13.31
C ALA A 327 -5.32 12.53 12.09
N PHE A 328 -5.68 11.25 11.98
CA PHE A 328 -5.33 10.41 10.84
C PHE A 328 -5.86 10.93 9.49
N ALA A 329 -7.11 11.41 9.44
CA ALA A 329 -7.68 11.99 8.23
C ALA A 329 -6.97 13.29 7.82
N LEU A 330 -6.58 14.13 8.78
CA LEU A 330 -5.81 15.35 8.51
C LEU A 330 -4.44 15.04 7.91
N CYS A 331 -3.76 13.99 8.37
CA CYS A 331 -2.50 13.55 7.76
C CYS A 331 -2.67 13.26 6.26
N VAL A 332 -3.78 12.64 5.84
CA VAL A 332 -4.07 12.38 4.42
C VAL A 332 -4.33 13.68 3.65
N VAL A 333 -5.06 14.63 4.23
CA VAL A 333 -5.29 15.94 3.59
C VAL A 333 -4.00 16.73 3.44
N LEU A 334 -3.19 16.79 4.49
CA LEU A 334 -1.92 17.50 4.51
C LEU A 334 -0.94 16.89 3.51
N GLU A 335 -0.87 15.56 3.42
CA GLU A 335 0.00 14.91 2.42
C GLU A 335 -0.44 15.21 0.98
N GLY A 336 -1.75 15.29 0.72
CA GLY A 336 -2.24 15.75 -0.57
C GLY A 336 -1.84 17.20 -0.86
N LEU A 337 -2.00 18.12 0.09
CA LEU A 337 -1.56 19.50 -0.10
C LEU A 337 -0.04 19.58 -0.30
N GLN A 338 0.73 18.80 0.44
CA GLN A 338 2.19 18.71 0.30
C GLN A 338 2.59 18.20 -1.09
N SER A 339 1.85 17.24 -1.65
CA SER A 339 2.13 16.75 -3.01
C SER A 339 1.99 17.86 -4.06
N LEU A 340 1.03 18.79 -3.91
CA LEU A 340 0.96 19.97 -4.79
C LEU A 340 2.12 20.92 -4.56
N VAL A 341 2.53 21.11 -3.30
CA VAL A 341 3.63 22.00 -2.95
C VAL A 341 4.91 21.55 -3.67
N SER A 342 5.17 20.25 -3.69
CA SER A 342 6.32 19.68 -4.39
C SER A 342 6.27 19.87 -5.92
N ASP A 343 5.08 19.94 -6.53
CA ASP A 343 4.93 20.15 -7.98
C ASP A 343 5.24 21.61 -8.42
N PHE A 344 5.29 22.58 -7.50
CA PHE A 344 5.63 23.98 -7.85
C PHE A 344 7.11 24.19 -8.16
N ASP A 345 7.98 23.27 -7.77
CA ASP A 345 9.42 23.39 -8.00
C ASP A 345 9.78 23.13 -9.48
N ASP A 346 8.88 22.51 -10.26
CA ASP A 346 8.98 22.40 -11.71
C ASP A 346 8.48 23.70 -12.38
N HIS A 347 9.33 24.31 -13.21
CA HIS A 347 9.16 25.65 -13.77
C HIS A 347 7.90 25.88 -14.65
N GLU A 348 7.11 24.83 -14.92
CA GLU A 348 5.82 24.93 -15.62
C GLU A 348 4.72 24.20 -14.84
N LEU A 349 3.74 24.97 -14.34
CA LEU A 349 2.56 24.39 -13.68
C LEU A 349 1.77 23.52 -14.65
N ALA A 350 1.51 22.27 -14.25
CA ALA A 350 0.64 21.39 -15.00
C ALA A 350 -0.79 21.99 -15.11
N VAL A 351 -1.46 21.69 -16.22
CA VAL A 351 -2.80 22.23 -16.52
C VAL A 351 -3.80 21.83 -15.43
N GLY A 352 -4.46 22.82 -14.83
CA GLY A 352 -5.49 22.62 -13.82
C GLY A 352 -4.97 22.44 -12.39
N VAL A 353 -3.67 22.64 -12.15
CA VAL A 353 -3.11 22.70 -10.79
C VAL A 353 -3.46 24.04 -10.13
N PRO A 354 -3.90 24.05 -8.86
CA PRO A 354 -4.15 25.29 -8.12
C PRO A 354 -2.90 26.17 -8.05
N SER A 355 -3.07 27.49 -8.06
CA SER A 355 -1.96 28.42 -7.85
C SER A 355 -1.41 28.35 -6.42
N GLN A 356 -0.16 28.78 -6.23
CA GLN A 356 0.48 28.83 -4.91
C GLN A 356 -0.34 29.65 -3.89
N SER A 357 -1.02 30.70 -4.36
CA SER A 357 -1.91 31.53 -3.53
C SER A 357 -3.15 30.78 -3.03
N GLU A 358 -3.69 29.89 -3.87
CA GLU A 358 -4.85 29.06 -3.51
C GLU A 358 -4.44 27.94 -2.55
N VAL A 359 -3.27 27.32 -2.76
CA VAL A 359 -2.72 26.33 -1.83
C VAL A 359 -2.44 26.94 -0.46
N ARG A 360 -1.85 28.15 -0.41
CA ARG A 360 -1.65 28.88 0.86
C ARG A 360 -2.97 29.15 1.59
N ARG A 361 -4.03 29.49 0.85
CA ARG A 361 -5.37 29.70 1.42
C ARG A 361 -5.95 28.40 1.98
N ALA A 362 -5.82 27.29 1.25
CA ALA A 362 -6.26 25.97 1.70
C ALA A 362 -5.53 25.55 2.99
N LEU A 363 -4.21 25.74 3.05
CA LEU A 363 -3.40 25.48 4.26
C LEU A 363 -3.85 26.34 5.44
N ALA A 364 -4.13 27.64 5.22
CA ALA A 364 -4.65 28.51 6.27
C ALA A 364 -6.00 28.03 6.82
N GLN A 365 -6.88 27.53 5.95
CA GLN A 365 -8.18 26.97 6.35
C GLN A 365 -8.03 25.68 7.16
N ILE A 366 -7.08 24.81 6.80
CA ILE A 366 -6.75 23.61 7.58
C ILE A 366 -6.16 24.00 8.94
N HIS A 367 -5.22 24.95 8.96
CA HIS A 367 -4.62 25.46 10.20
C HIS A 367 -5.68 26.00 11.17
N GLU A 368 -6.64 26.79 10.68
CA GLU A 368 -7.77 27.30 11.48
C GLU A 368 -8.63 26.15 12.01
N THR A 369 -8.96 25.16 11.15
CA THR A 369 -9.74 23.97 11.53
C THR A 369 -9.05 23.19 12.66
N VAL A 370 -7.74 22.98 12.57
CA VAL A 370 -6.94 22.29 13.59
C VAL A 370 -6.84 23.10 14.89
N SER A 371 -6.64 24.41 14.77
CA SER A 371 -6.51 25.32 15.91
C SER A 371 -7.81 25.46 16.71
N MET A 372 -8.95 25.49 16.02
CA MET A 372 -10.27 25.63 16.64
C MET A 372 -10.89 24.30 17.09
N SER A 373 -10.34 23.16 16.65
CA SER A 373 -10.86 21.84 17.03
C SER A 373 -10.63 21.56 18.51
N ILE A 374 -11.73 21.28 19.21
CA ILE A 374 -11.73 20.82 20.61
C ILE A 374 -11.45 19.32 20.76
N GLN A 375 -11.42 18.58 19.64
CA GLN A 375 -11.27 17.12 19.65
C GLN A 375 -9.81 16.70 19.85
N PHE A 376 -8.86 17.53 19.43
CA PHE A 376 -7.44 17.22 19.52
C PHE A 376 -6.85 17.62 20.88
N ASN A 377 -6.08 16.69 21.46
CA ASN A 377 -5.23 17.01 22.59
C ASN A 377 -4.03 17.88 22.15
N ALA A 378 -3.26 18.40 23.11
CA ALA A 378 -2.16 19.32 22.81
C ALA A 378 -1.04 18.68 21.96
N ALA A 379 -0.75 17.39 22.17
CA ALA A 379 0.29 16.67 21.44
C ALA A 379 -0.13 16.36 20.01
N GLU A 380 -1.36 15.87 19.81
CA GLU A 380 -1.95 15.64 18.47
C GLU A 380 -2.00 16.93 17.66
N ARG A 381 -2.48 18.01 18.28
CA ARG A 381 -2.54 19.32 17.60
C ARG A 381 -1.14 19.77 17.16
N LEU A 382 -0.14 19.60 18.01
CA LEU A 382 1.24 19.93 17.67
C LEU A 382 1.78 19.05 16.54
N GLU A 383 1.53 17.74 16.58
CA GLU A 383 1.98 16.81 15.56
C GLU A 383 1.38 17.12 14.18
N ILE A 384 0.08 17.45 14.14
CA ILE A 384 -0.61 17.84 12.90
C ILE A 384 -0.04 19.15 12.35
N LEU A 385 0.23 20.13 13.21
CA LEU A 385 0.75 21.44 12.80
C LEU A 385 2.24 21.44 12.43
N MET A 386 2.98 20.40 12.80
CA MET A 386 4.39 20.22 12.42
C MET A 386 4.57 19.55 11.05
N ARG A 387 3.52 18.91 10.53
CA ARG A 387 3.45 18.44 9.14
C ARG A 387 3.09 19.60 8.24
#